data_AF-A0A7L9BNI5-F1
#
_entry.id   AF-A0A7L9BNI5-F1
#
_cell.length_a   1.000
_cell.length_b   1.000
_cell.length_c   1.000
_cell.angle_alpha   90.00
_cell.angle_beta   90.00
_cell.angle_gamma   90.00
#
_symmetry.space_group_name_H-M   'P 1'
#
loop_
_entity.id
_entity.type
_entity.pdbx_description
1 polymer ?
#
loop_
_entity_poly.entity_id
_entity_poly.type
_entity_poly.pdbx_seq_one_letter_code
_entity_poly.pdbx_strand_id
1 'polypeptide(L)'
;MLALLGAGLLKAADLPHFADSLHRWSTIPAAWVPVIVVLVPAAEIVLAGAWLAGMHARAALHSAFVLVLLIISANVYESFMHSAPSCACFGAAFSDPQGDAGAIIPLALKALIASGLLAGVITGGSPRRARSERAAGRSVAHSPAFTLVEMLLVLVLIALLTSLLLPNAARVRQSARVSGSLAHLKSHAAVLTQYISDHRDAFPHATHPEGTSVLRCPSRGVAVPVLYFEMSERWYIPLADGYFDSDLWSRSLISPFYRRVTPEIAPVGFTTYYYPCSFLASPQYFAYETRRLPTSQFRGVSLPESHFPSQKVLIAEHFFDIPPLPGYKETDRPCGFLDGHAEVAVYRSALAMGSADGDPRVIFPLGGHFPDQQFPFLHTLHGIRGRDIE
;
A
#
# COMPACT_ATOMS: atom_id res chain seq x y z
N MET A 1 -15.83 9.39 -28.22
CA MET A 1 -14.70 10.07 -28.87
C MET A 1 -13.89 10.92 -27.92
N LEU A 2 -14.47 11.93 -27.24
CA LEU A 2 -13.72 12.72 -26.24
C LEU A 2 -13.11 11.87 -25.11
N ALA A 3 -13.85 10.88 -24.61
CA ALA A 3 -13.33 9.92 -23.62
C ALA A 3 -12.17 9.06 -24.17
N LEU A 4 -12.22 8.69 -25.45
CA LEU A 4 -11.15 7.94 -26.13
C LEU A 4 -9.89 8.80 -26.29
N LEU A 5 -10.07 10.07 -26.68
CA LEU A 5 -8.99 11.05 -26.75
C LEU A 5 -8.33 11.26 -25.39
N GLY A 6 -9.12 11.43 -24.33
CA GLY A 6 -8.63 11.55 -22.96
C GLY A 6 -7.84 10.32 -22.53
N ALA A 7 -8.33 9.12 -22.84
CA ALA A 7 -7.63 7.86 -22.56
C ALA A 7 -6.27 7.79 -23.26
N GLY A 8 -6.21 8.15 -24.54
CA GLY A 8 -4.97 8.13 -25.32
C GLY A 8 -3.95 9.15 -24.80
N LEU A 9 -4.40 10.37 -24.49
CA LEU A 9 -3.54 11.41 -23.94
C LEU A 9 -2.98 11.04 -22.57
N LEU A 10 -3.79 10.44 -21.69
CA LEU A 10 -3.32 10.00 -20.36
C LEU A 10 -2.29 8.87 -20.47
N LYS A 11 -2.46 7.92 -21.39
CA LYS A 11 -1.43 6.89 -21.65
C LYS A 11 -0.16 7.49 -22.25
N ALA A 12 -0.29 8.44 -23.17
CA ALA A 12 0.84 9.11 -23.80
C ALA A 12 1.64 9.99 -22.82
N ALA A 13 0.97 10.53 -21.79
CA ALA A 13 1.61 11.33 -20.75
C ALA A 13 2.50 10.51 -19.79
N ASP A 14 2.25 9.20 -19.64
CA ASP A 14 2.99 8.30 -18.75
C ASP A 14 3.17 6.91 -19.39
N LEU A 15 3.97 6.87 -20.46
CA LEU A 15 4.33 5.64 -21.17
C LEU A 15 5.02 4.60 -20.27
N PRO A 16 5.94 4.97 -19.34
CA PRO A 16 6.57 4.00 -18.44
C PRO A 16 5.55 3.27 -17.56
N HIS A 17 4.59 3.98 -16.97
CA HIS A 17 3.57 3.34 -16.15
C HIS A 17 2.63 2.43 -16.97
N PHE A 18 2.34 2.83 -18.21
CA PHE A 18 1.59 1.98 -19.13
C PHE A 18 2.38 0.73 -19.53
N ALA A 19 3.68 0.84 -19.76
CA ALA A 19 4.58 -0.28 -20.03
C ALA A 19 4.64 -1.25 -18.85
N ASP A 20 4.81 -0.73 -17.62
CA ASP A 20 4.79 -1.53 -16.39
C ASP A 20 3.46 -2.28 -16.23
N SER A 21 2.35 -1.65 -16.59
CA SER A 21 1.03 -2.28 -16.58
C SER A 21 0.94 -3.44 -17.57
N LEU A 22 1.56 -3.32 -18.76
CA LEU A 22 1.58 -4.39 -19.78
C LEU A 22 2.55 -5.52 -19.42
N HIS A 23 3.65 -5.24 -18.72
CA HIS A 23 4.58 -6.27 -18.25
C HIS A 23 3.98 -7.20 -17.19
N ARG A 24 2.88 -6.79 -16.54
CA ARG A 24 2.12 -7.65 -15.61
C ARG A 24 1.17 -8.62 -16.31
N TRP A 25 0.97 -8.51 -17.62
CA TRP A 25 0.10 -9.39 -18.38
C TRP A 25 0.85 -10.66 -18.77
N SER A 26 0.28 -11.82 -18.47
CA SER A 26 0.90 -13.10 -18.82
C SER A 26 0.72 -13.46 -20.30
N THR A 27 -0.30 -12.89 -20.95
CA THR A 27 -0.63 -13.16 -22.35
C THR A 27 0.17 -12.34 -23.36
N ILE A 28 0.80 -11.23 -22.95
CA ILE A 28 1.56 -10.36 -23.83
C ILE A 28 3.05 -10.70 -23.74
N PRO A 29 3.69 -11.23 -24.79
CA PRO A 29 5.12 -11.48 -24.75
C PRO A 29 5.88 -10.15 -24.59
N ALA A 30 6.93 -10.14 -23.75
CA ALA A 30 7.69 -8.92 -23.45
C ALA A 30 8.20 -8.17 -24.70
N ALA A 31 8.48 -8.89 -25.78
CA ALA A 31 8.90 -8.32 -27.06
C ALA A 31 7.86 -7.40 -27.72
N TRP A 32 6.57 -7.59 -27.44
CA TRP A 32 5.49 -6.78 -28.01
C TRP A 32 5.14 -5.55 -27.17
N VAL A 33 5.58 -5.49 -25.91
CA VAL A 33 5.25 -4.37 -25.00
C VAL A 33 5.69 -3.02 -25.57
N PRO A 34 6.93 -2.82 -26.07
CA PRO A 34 7.35 -1.54 -26.63
C PRO A 34 6.49 -1.08 -27.83
N VAL A 35 5.99 -2.02 -28.63
CA VAL A 35 5.14 -1.74 -29.78
C VAL A 35 3.74 -1.30 -29.31
N ILE A 36 3.15 -2.03 -28.37
CA ILE A 36 1.80 -1.76 -27.85
C ILE A 36 1.75 -0.43 -27.09
N VAL A 37 2.80 -0.13 -26.31
CA VAL A 37 2.93 1.11 -25.52
C VAL A 37 2.81 2.35 -26.41
N VAL A 38 3.32 2.29 -27.64
CA VAL A 38 3.27 3.42 -28.58
C VAL A 38 2.03 3.37 -29.45
N LEU A 39 1.69 2.19 -29.97
CA LEU A 39 0.65 2.04 -31.00
C LEU A 39 -0.77 2.26 -30.47
N VAL A 40 -1.06 1.80 -29.25
CA VAL A 40 -2.41 1.93 -28.67
C VAL A 40 -2.76 3.39 -28.35
N PRO A 41 -1.95 4.17 -27.61
CA PRO A 41 -2.25 5.58 -27.34
C PRO A 41 -2.29 6.41 -28.63
N ALA A 42 -1.39 6.14 -29.58
CA ALA A 42 -1.39 6.81 -30.86
C ALA A 42 -2.68 6.56 -31.64
N ALA A 43 -3.16 5.31 -31.69
CA ALA A 43 -4.43 4.97 -32.35
C ALA A 43 -5.63 5.64 -31.67
N GLU A 44 -5.67 5.67 -30.33
CA GLU A 44 -6.74 6.34 -29.58
C GLU A 44 -6.81 7.84 -29.88
N ILE A 45 -5.66 8.52 -29.91
CA ILE A 45 -5.56 9.96 -30.21
C ILE A 45 -5.90 10.24 -31.68
N VAL A 46 -5.33 9.49 -32.62
CA VAL A 46 -5.52 9.71 -34.06
C VAL A 46 -6.97 9.46 -34.47
N LEU A 47 -7.60 8.38 -33.99
CA LEU A 47 -8.99 8.07 -34.33
C LEU A 47 -9.97 9.10 -33.74
N ALA A 48 -9.74 9.53 -32.51
CA ALA A 48 -10.57 10.57 -31.90
C ALA A 48 -10.35 11.94 -32.56
N GLY A 49 -9.10 12.27 -32.91
CA GLY A 49 -8.73 13.50 -33.62
C GLY A 49 -9.33 13.55 -35.03
N ALA A 50 -9.25 12.47 -35.80
CA ALA A 50 -9.85 12.36 -37.13
C ALA A 50 -11.37 12.57 -37.08
N TRP A 51 -12.05 12.00 -36.08
CA TRP A 51 -13.48 12.22 -35.88
C TRP A 51 -13.81 13.67 -35.52
N LEU A 52 -13.04 14.30 -34.63
CA LEU A 52 -13.22 15.71 -34.26
C LEU A 52 -12.99 16.68 -35.43
N ALA A 53 -12.02 16.36 -36.29
CA ALA A 53 -11.74 17.11 -37.51
C ALA A 53 -12.79 16.88 -38.62
N GLY A 54 -13.76 15.97 -38.41
CA GLY A 54 -14.75 15.58 -39.41
C GLY A 54 -14.17 14.76 -40.57
N MET A 55 -12.89 14.36 -40.49
CA MET A 55 -12.19 13.59 -41.51
C MET A 55 -12.58 12.11 -41.39
N HIS A 56 -13.21 11.57 -42.43
CA HIS A 56 -13.65 10.17 -42.47
C HIS A 56 -14.40 9.75 -41.18
N ALA A 57 -15.24 10.62 -40.62
CA ALA A 57 -15.81 10.47 -39.27
C ALA A 57 -16.48 9.11 -39.02
N ARG A 58 -17.15 8.55 -40.04
CA ARG A 58 -17.74 7.20 -39.95
C ARG A 58 -16.68 6.10 -39.84
N ALA A 59 -15.63 6.15 -40.66
CA ALA A 59 -14.55 5.17 -40.61
C ALA A 59 -13.74 5.29 -39.31
N ALA A 60 -13.50 6.53 -38.83
CA ALA A 60 -12.86 6.78 -37.55
C ALA A 60 -13.68 6.22 -36.38
N LEU A 61 -15.01 6.34 -36.45
CA LEU A 61 -15.92 5.84 -35.42
C LEU A 61 -16.06 4.31 -35.42
N HIS A 62 -16.12 3.68 -36.59
CA HIS A 62 -16.04 2.22 -36.70
C HIS A 62 -14.70 1.68 -36.19
N SER A 63 -13.58 2.30 -36.61
CA SER A 63 -12.24 1.86 -36.21
C SER A 63 -12.02 2.04 -34.71
N ALA A 64 -12.52 3.13 -34.12
CA ALA A 64 -12.50 3.35 -32.68
C ALA A 64 -13.32 2.30 -31.92
N PHE A 65 -14.50 1.93 -32.44
CA PHE A 65 -15.32 0.88 -31.85
C PHE A 65 -14.60 -0.48 -31.86
N VAL A 66 -14.00 -0.86 -33.00
CA VAL A 66 -13.23 -2.10 -33.12
C VAL A 66 -12.02 -2.10 -32.18
N LEU A 67 -11.27 -1.00 -32.11
CA LEU A 67 -10.14 -0.86 -31.18
C LEU A 67 -10.55 -1.07 -29.73
N VAL A 68 -11.63 -0.39 -29.29
CA VAL A 68 -12.13 -0.52 -27.91
C VAL A 68 -12.64 -1.93 -27.64
N LEU A 69 -13.33 -2.57 -28.60
CA LEU A 69 -13.76 -3.97 -28.46
C LEU A 69 -12.57 -4.92 -28.32
N LEU A 70 -11.53 -4.79 -29.15
CA LEU A 70 -10.31 -5.60 -29.04
C LEU A 70 -9.65 -5.45 -27.67
N ILE A 71 -9.56 -4.22 -27.17
CA ILE A 71 -9.04 -3.94 -25.82
C ILE A 71 -9.92 -4.61 -24.75
N ILE A 72 -11.25 -4.49 -24.83
CA ILE A 72 -12.17 -5.14 -23.89
C ILE A 72 -12.00 -6.66 -23.93
N SER A 73 -12.01 -7.27 -25.12
CA SER A 73 -11.84 -8.71 -25.29
C SER A 73 -10.52 -9.20 -24.72
N ALA A 74 -9.42 -8.48 -24.93
CA ALA A 74 -8.12 -8.81 -24.34
C ALA A 74 -8.15 -8.74 -22.79
N ASN A 75 -8.81 -7.73 -22.22
CA ASN A 75 -8.96 -7.59 -20.77
C ASN A 75 -9.83 -8.71 -20.16
N VAL A 76 -10.92 -9.06 -20.84
CA VAL A 76 -11.82 -10.14 -20.43
C VAL A 76 -11.09 -11.48 -20.50
N TYR A 77 -10.40 -11.77 -21.60
CA TYR A 77 -9.62 -12.98 -21.78
C TYR A 77 -8.56 -13.16 -20.68
N GLU A 78 -7.80 -12.11 -20.37
CA GLU A 78 -6.83 -12.12 -19.29
C GLU A 78 -7.48 -12.42 -17.93
N SER A 79 -8.63 -11.79 -17.64
CA SER A 79 -9.36 -11.98 -16.38
C SER A 79 -9.99 -13.38 -16.19
N PHE A 80 -10.27 -14.08 -17.29
CA PHE A 80 -10.85 -15.44 -17.26
C PHE A 80 -9.77 -16.52 -17.17
N MET A 81 -8.64 -16.33 -17.85
CA MET A 81 -7.58 -17.34 -17.93
C MET A 81 -6.52 -17.18 -16.83
N HIS A 82 -6.38 -15.98 -16.25
CA HIS A 82 -5.41 -15.68 -15.20
C HIS A 82 -6.05 -14.84 -14.09
N SER A 83 -5.46 -14.85 -12.88
CA SER A 83 -5.91 -14.02 -11.76
C SER A 83 -6.05 -12.55 -12.19
N ALA A 84 -7.15 -11.90 -11.80
CA ALA A 84 -7.57 -10.60 -12.31
C ALA A 84 -6.40 -9.59 -12.39
N PRO A 85 -6.08 -9.06 -13.58
CA PRO A 85 -4.96 -8.13 -13.72
C PRO A 85 -5.26 -6.83 -12.97
N SER A 86 -4.34 -6.40 -12.13
CA SER A 86 -4.35 -5.10 -11.44
C SER A 86 -4.01 -3.93 -12.39
N CYS A 87 -4.51 -3.96 -13.64
CA CYS A 87 -4.07 -3.04 -14.69
C CYS A 87 -4.65 -1.64 -14.51
N ALA A 88 -3.77 -0.64 -14.55
CA ALA A 88 -4.12 0.77 -14.73
C ALA A 88 -4.28 1.08 -16.24
N CYS A 89 -5.24 0.42 -16.90
CA CYS A 89 -5.42 0.49 -18.34
C CYS A 89 -5.84 1.90 -18.88
N PHE A 90 -5.96 2.93 -18.04
CA PHE A 90 -6.21 4.34 -18.36
C PHE A 90 -5.12 5.30 -17.83
N GLY A 91 -3.94 4.77 -17.45
CA GLY A 91 -2.88 5.55 -16.80
C GLY A 91 -3.09 5.68 -15.29
N ALA A 92 -2.09 6.25 -14.60
CA ALA A 92 -1.98 6.30 -13.14
C ALA A 92 -3.18 6.95 -12.41
N ALA A 93 -4.02 7.72 -13.10
CA ALA A 93 -5.21 8.36 -12.54
C ALA A 93 -6.31 7.35 -12.11
N PHE A 94 -6.26 6.10 -12.62
CA PHE A 94 -7.26 5.06 -12.35
C PHE A 94 -6.65 3.75 -11.83
N SER A 95 -5.37 3.76 -11.42
CA SER A 95 -4.79 2.64 -10.68
C SER A 95 -5.42 2.61 -9.29
N ASP A 96 -6.41 1.73 -9.08
CA ASP A 96 -6.92 1.45 -7.74
C ASP A 96 -5.86 0.62 -6.99
N PRO A 97 -5.23 1.13 -5.92
CA PRO A 97 -4.28 0.36 -5.13
C PRO A 97 -4.96 -0.71 -4.24
N GLN A 98 -6.31 -0.78 -4.25
CA GLN A 98 -7.12 -1.65 -3.39
C GLN A 98 -7.82 -2.72 -4.23
N GLY A 99 -7.20 -3.90 -4.33
CA GLY A 99 -7.53 -4.99 -5.27
C GLY A 99 -8.89 -5.69 -5.19
N ASP A 100 -9.99 -5.06 -4.81
CA ASP A 100 -11.32 -5.68 -4.86
C ASP A 100 -12.28 -5.05 -5.90
N ALA A 101 -11.99 -3.85 -6.39
CA ALA A 101 -12.76 -3.18 -7.46
C ALA A 101 -11.93 -2.88 -8.73
N GLY A 102 -10.64 -3.21 -8.71
CA GLY A 102 -9.63 -2.77 -9.69
C GLY A 102 -9.89 -3.20 -11.14
N ALA A 103 -10.63 -4.29 -11.38
CA ALA A 103 -11.01 -4.73 -12.73
C ALA A 103 -12.37 -4.19 -13.19
N ILE A 104 -13.29 -3.91 -12.25
CA ILE A 104 -14.69 -3.58 -12.57
C ILE A 104 -14.83 -2.16 -13.11
N ILE A 105 -14.18 -1.19 -12.47
CA ILE A 105 -14.23 0.22 -12.87
C ILE A 105 -13.66 0.45 -14.29
N PRO A 106 -12.45 -0.03 -14.65
CA PRO A 106 -11.93 0.18 -15.99
C PRO A 106 -12.71 -0.59 -17.06
N LEU A 107 -13.25 -1.77 -16.73
CA LEU A 107 -14.09 -2.55 -17.66
C LEU A 107 -15.45 -1.88 -17.90
N ALA A 108 -16.08 -1.35 -16.85
CA ALA A 108 -17.34 -0.61 -16.95
C ALA A 108 -17.18 0.68 -17.77
N LEU A 109 -16.07 1.41 -17.60
CA LEU A 109 -15.78 2.60 -18.39
C LEU A 109 -15.57 2.26 -19.87
N LYS A 110 -14.83 1.18 -20.18
CA LYS A 110 -14.66 0.70 -21.56
C LYS A 110 -16.00 0.24 -22.16
N ALA A 111 -16.84 -0.44 -21.40
CA ALA A 111 -18.18 -0.84 -21.83
C ALA A 111 -19.07 0.37 -22.13
N LEU A 112 -18.98 1.45 -21.34
CA LEU A 112 -19.69 2.70 -21.59
C LEU A 112 -19.18 3.44 -22.83
N ILE A 113 -17.87 3.45 -23.06
CA ILE A 113 -17.28 4.00 -24.29
C ILE A 113 -17.72 3.17 -25.51
N ALA A 114 -17.71 1.84 -25.41
CA ALA A 114 -18.13 0.94 -26.47
C ALA A 114 -19.62 1.09 -26.79
N SER A 115 -20.49 1.22 -25.79
CA SER A 115 -21.93 1.43 -26.00
C SER A 115 -22.22 2.78 -26.67
N GLY A 116 -21.52 3.85 -26.27
CA GLY A 116 -21.60 5.15 -26.94
C GLY A 116 -21.08 5.15 -28.37
N LEU A 117 -19.99 4.43 -28.65
CA LEU A 117 -19.46 4.25 -30.01
C LEU A 117 -20.39 3.40 -30.87
N LEU A 118 -20.96 2.31 -30.33
CA LEU A 118 -21.95 1.47 -31.02
C LEU A 118 -23.22 2.26 -31.36
N ALA A 119 -23.72 3.07 -30.42
CA ALA A 119 -24.84 3.98 -30.68
C ALA A 119 -24.50 4.96 -31.82
N GLY A 120 -23.28 5.52 -31.84
CA GLY A 120 -22.81 6.38 -32.93
C GLY A 120 -22.66 5.66 -34.28
N VAL A 121 -22.30 4.37 -34.28
CA VAL A 121 -22.22 3.52 -35.47
C VAL A 121 -23.63 3.30 -36.03
N ILE A 122 -24.57 2.89 -35.18
CA ILE A 122 -25.94 2.52 -35.56
C ILE A 122 -26.73 3.76 -36.01
N THR A 123 -26.59 4.89 -35.30
CA THR A 123 -27.29 6.14 -35.63
C THR A 123 -26.63 6.93 -36.77
N GLY A 124 -25.50 6.44 -37.31
CA GLY A 124 -24.83 7.04 -38.45
C GLY A 124 -24.27 8.44 -38.16
N GLY A 125 -23.63 8.62 -37.00
CA GLY A 125 -23.12 9.88 -36.44
C GLY A 125 -22.17 10.65 -37.35
N SER A 126 -22.74 11.33 -38.34
CA SER A 126 -22.16 12.53 -38.93
C SER A 126 -22.56 13.70 -38.03
N PRO A 127 -21.67 14.67 -37.74
CA PRO A 127 -22.14 15.96 -37.27
C PRO A 127 -23.13 16.47 -38.32
N ARG A 128 -24.41 16.57 -37.95
CA ARG A 128 -25.42 17.16 -38.80
C ARG A 128 -24.97 18.60 -39.05
N ARG A 129 -24.46 18.89 -40.24
CA ARG A 129 -24.43 20.24 -40.79
C ARG A 129 -25.90 20.68 -40.80
N ALA A 130 -26.29 21.47 -39.80
CA ALA A 130 -27.62 22.03 -39.71
C ALA A 130 -27.77 23.00 -40.90
N ARG A 131 -28.36 22.49 -41.98
CA ARG A 131 -28.80 23.29 -43.11
C ARG A 131 -29.98 24.11 -42.61
N SER A 132 -29.77 25.41 -42.57
CA SER A 132 -30.79 26.44 -42.35
C SER A 132 -31.97 26.21 -43.30
N GLU A 133 -33.13 25.93 -42.74
CA GLU A 133 -34.39 26.23 -43.40
C GLU A 133 -35.23 27.11 -42.46
N ARG A 134 -35.71 28.20 -43.07
CA ARG A 134 -36.48 29.29 -42.48
C ARG A 134 -37.84 28.77 -42.00
N ALA A 135 -38.22 29.10 -40.77
CA ALA A 135 -39.61 29.31 -40.42
C ALA A 135 -39.70 30.35 -39.29
N ALA A 136 -40.60 31.31 -39.50
CA ALA A 136 -40.70 32.57 -38.79
C ALA A 136 -41.30 32.45 -37.38
N GLY A 137 -40.96 33.43 -36.55
CA GLY A 137 -41.89 34.05 -35.60
C GLY A 137 -42.07 33.36 -34.25
N ARG A 138 -41.20 33.70 -33.29
CA ARG A 138 -41.54 34.11 -31.92
C ARG A 138 -40.25 34.44 -31.16
N SER A 139 -40.03 35.73 -30.87
CA SER A 139 -38.90 36.20 -30.07
C SER A 139 -39.15 35.87 -28.59
N VAL A 140 -38.85 34.64 -28.19
CA VAL A 140 -38.53 34.36 -26.79
C VAL A 140 -37.15 34.95 -26.58
N ALA A 141 -37.05 35.98 -25.72
CA ALA A 141 -35.77 36.57 -25.33
C ALA A 141 -34.85 35.44 -24.87
N HIS A 142 -33.89 35.09 -25.73
CA HIS A 142 -32.91 34.06 -25.42
C HIS A 142 -31.99 34.64 -24.36
N SER A 143 -32.11 34.12 -23.14
CA SER A 143 -31.02 34.20 -22.17
C SER A 143 -29.74 33.75 -22.87
N PRO A 144 -28.61 34.47 -22.72
CA PRO A 144 -27.36 34.08 -23.36
C PRO A 144 -26.98 32.68 -22.89
N ALA A 145 -27.12 31.70 -23.78
CA ALA A 145 -26.64 30.35 -23.54
C ALA A 145 -25.12 30.34 -23.66
N PHE A 146 -24.45 29.63 -22.76
CA PHE A 146 -22.99 29.45 -22.75
C PHE A 146 -22.46 29.13 -24.15
N THR A 147 -21.40 29.82 -24.56
CA THR A 147 -20.76 29.56 -25.85
C THR A 147 -19.98 28.25 -25.80
N LEU A 148 -19.85 27.59 -26.95
CA LEU A 148 -19.03 26.38 -27.08
C LEU A 148 -17.57 26.64 -26.68
N VAL A 149 -17.07 27.87 -26.91
CA VAL A 149 -15.73 28.31 -26.53
C VAL A 149 -15.58 28.41 -25.01
N GLU A 150 -16.55 28.98 -24.30
CA GLU A 150 -16.52 29.05 -22.83
C GLU A 150 -16.53 27.66 -22.21
N MET A 151 -17.36 26.75 -22.72
CA MET A 151 -17.38 25.38 -22.19
C MET A 151 -16.09 24.62 -22.49
N LEU A 152 -15.49 24.83 -23.66
CA LEU A 152 -14.19 24.23 -24.00
C LEU A 152 -13.07 24.77 -23.12
N LEU A 153 -13.04 26.09 -22.88
CA LEU A 153 -12.05 26.73 -22.03
C LEU A 153 -12.16 26.22 -20.59
N VAL A 154 -13.36 26.09 -20.04
CA VAL A 154 -13.57 25.55 -18.68
C VAL A 154 -13.06 24.12 -18.57
N LEU A 155 -13.37 23.26 -19.54
CA LEU A 155 -12.87 21.89 -19.54
C LEU A 155 -11.34 21.82 -19.67
N VAL A 156 -10.74 22.66 -20.50
CA VAL A 156 -9.27 22.76 -20.63
C VAL A 156 -8.63 23.23 -19.32
N LEU A 157 -9.21 24.23 -18.66
CA LEU A 157 -8.73 24.73 -17.37
C LEU A 157 -8.88 23.68 -16.25
N ILE A 158 -10.02 23.00 -16.16
CA ILE A 158 -10.22 21.91 -15.19
C ILE A 158 -9.24 20.76 -15.47
N ALA A 159 -9.05 20.37 -16.73
CA ALA A 159 -8.09 19.33 -17.10
C ALA A 159 -6.65 19.72 -16.73
N LEU A 160 -6.24 20.96 -16.99
CA LEU A 160 -4.94 21.48 -16.59
C LEU A 160 -4.76 21.46 -15.07
N LEU A 161 -5.71 22.01 -14.32
CA LEU A 161 -5.64 22.06 -12.85
C LEU A 161 -5.62 20.65 -12.24
N THR A 162 -6.50 19.75 -12.70
CA THR A 162 -6.53 18.37 -12.20
C THR A 162 -5.26 17.60 -12.54
N SER A 163 -4.65 17.83 -13.72
CA SER A 163 -3.38 17.20 -14.10
C SER A 163 -2.22 17.56 -13.16
N LEU A 164 -2.21 18.78 -12.61
CA LEU A 164 -1.19 19.24 -11.67
C LEU A 164 -1.48 18.81 -10.22
N LEU A 165 -2.76 18.68 -9.85
CA LEU A 165 -3.18 18.39 -8.48
C LEU A 165 -3.13 16.89 -8.13
N LEU A 166 -3.55 16.02 -9.04
CA LEU A 166 -3.65 14.58 -8.80
C LEU A 166 -2.32 13.90 -8.39
N PRO A 167 -1.18 14.09 -9.10
CA PRO A 167 0.07 13.43 -8.71
C PRO A 167 0.58 13.91 -7.35
N ASN A 168 0.36 15.18 -7.02
CA ASN A 168 0.77 15.76 -5.74
C ASN A 168 -0.08 15.24 -4.56
N ALA A 169 -1.38 15.01 -4.78
CA ALA A 169 -2.27 14.48 -3.75
C ALA A 169 -1.86 13.08 -3.26
N ALA A 170 -1.32 12.23 -4.15
CA ALA A 170 -0.82 10.90 -3.77
C ALA A 170 0.39 11.00 -2.82
N ARG A 171 1.38 11.84 -3.14
CA ARG A 171 2.56 12.07 -2.30
C ARG A 171 2.21 12.68 -0.94
N VAL A 172 1.27 13.62 -0.92
CA VAL A 172 0.77 14.24 0.33
C VAL A 172 0.09 13.20 1.22
N ARG A 173 -0.78 12.35 0.66
CA ARG A 173 -1.44 11.27 1.42
C ARG A 173 -0.44 10.27 1.98
N GLN A 174 0.59 9.90 1.22
CA GLN A 174 1.64 9.02 1.70
C GLN A 174 2.42 9.66 2.85
N SER A 175 2.83 10.92 2.70
CA SER A 175 3.57 11.65 3.74
C SER A 175 2.75 11.78 5.03
N ALA A 176 1.43 12.00 4.91
CA ALA A 176 0.51 12.00 6.04
C ALA A 176 0.43 10.64 6.74
N ARG A 177 0.44 9.53 5.98
CA ARG A 177 0.48 8.18 6.56
C ARG A 177 1.79 7.90 7.31
N VAL A 178 2.95 8.25 6.73
CA VAL A 178 4.25 8.14 7.42
C VAL A 178 4.24 8.96 8.72
N SER A 179 3.73 10.19 8.66
CA SER A 179 3.61 11.04 9.85
C SER A 179 2.71 10.41 10.92
N GLY A 180 1.61 9.79 10.51
CA GLY A 180 0.72 9.03 11.41
C GLY A 180 1.41 7.81 12.03
N SER A 181 2.19 7.06 11.25
CA SER A 181 2.96 5.91 11.71
C SER A 181 3.97 6.32 12.79
N LEU A 182 4.74 7.38 12.54
CA LEU A 182 5.70 7.92 13.50
C LEU A 182 5.00 8.44 14.76
N ALA A 183 3.80 9.02 14.64
CA ALA A 183 3.00 9.43 15.79
C ALA A 183 2.54 8.22 16.63
N HIS A 184 2.05 7.15 16.00
CA HIS A 184 1.69 5.92 16.70
C HIS A 184 2.91 5.32 17.42
N LEU A 185 4.06 5.26 16.76
CA LEU A 185 5.31 4.74 17.35
C LEU A 185 5.77 5.56 18.55
N LYS A 186 5.69 6.89 18.50
CA LYS A 186 5.98 7.74 19.67
C LYS A 186 5.03 7.45 20.82
N SER A 187 3.73 7.31 20.55
CA SER A 187 2.75 6.96 21.57
C SER A 187 3.03 5.58 22.18
N HIS A 188 3.37 4.58 21.38
CA HIS A 188 3.71 3.24 21.86
C HIS A 188 5.02 3.23 22.66
N ALA A 189 6.05 3.95 22.19
CA ALA A 189 7.30 4.10 22.93
C ALA A 189 7.08 4.79 24.29
N ALA A 190 6.19 5.79 24.34
CA ALA A 190 5.80 6.44 25.60
C ALA A 190 5.09 5.46 26.55
N VAL A 191 4.14 4.65 26.05
CA VAL A 191 3.46 3.61 26.83
C VAL A 191 4.44 2.57 27.37
N LEU A 192 5.36 2.08 26.53
CA LEU A 192 6.38 1.12 26.95
C LEU A 192 7.35 1.74 27.97
N THR A 193 7.72 3.01 27.81
CA THR A 193 8.55 3.73 28.79
C THR A 193 7.83 3.89 30.12
N GLN A 194 6.52 4.17 30.09
CA GLN A 194 5.68 4.20 31.30
C GLN A 194 5.64 2.83 31.98
N TYR A 195 5.43 1.76 31.21
CA TYR A 195 5.51 0.39 31.74
C TYR A 195 6.85 0.12 32.43
N ILE A 196 7.96 0.45 31.76
CA ILE A 196 9.32 0.25 32.27
C ILE A 196 9.50 0.98 33.62
N SER A 197 9.03 2.23 33.71
CA SER A 197 9.05 3.01 34.96
C SER A 197 8.25 2.32 36.08
N ASP A 198 7.06 1.81 35.77
CA ASP A 198 6.20 1.14 36.75
C ASP A 198 6.76 -0.23 37.20
N HIS A 199 7.59 -0.87 36.37
CA HIS A 199 8.09 -2.22 36.57
C HIS A 199 9.59 -2.27 36.92
N ARG A 200 10.10 -1.25 37.61
CA ARG A 200 11.50 -1.18 38.10
C ARG A 200 12.52 -1.35 36.97
N ASP A 201 12.32 -0.58 35.92
CA ASP A 201 13.14 -0.59 34.71
C ASP A 201 13.12 -1.90 33.92
N ALA A 202 12.23 -2.84 34.25
CA ALA A 202 12.07 -4.08 33.50
C ALA A 202 11.22 -3.85 32.24
N PHE A 203 11.67 -4.43 31.14
CA PHE A 203 10.90 -4.45 29.91
C PHE A 203 9.76 -5.48 29.98
N PRO A 204 8.67 -5.32 29.20
CA PRO A 204 7.61 -6.31 29.12
C PRO A 204 8.16 -7.71 28.80
N HIS A 205 7.92 -8.64 29.72
CA HIS A 205 8.29 -10.05 29.61
C HIS A 205 7.23 -10.90 30.32
N ALA A 206 6.30 -11.45 29.53
CA ALA A 206 5.11 -12.16 29.99
C ALA A 206 5.07 -13.61 29.49
N THR A 207 6.19 -14.10 28.95
CA THR A 207 6.34 -15.47 28.47
C THR A 207 7.45 -16.20 29.19
N HIS A 208 7.27 -17.51 29.37
CA HIS A 208 8.23 -18.39 30.02
C HIS A 208 8.81 -19.37 29.00
N PRO A 209 10.12 -19.68 29.04
CA PRO A 209 10.76 -20.54 28.04
C PRO A 209 10.33 -22.01 28.16
N GLU A 210 9.82 -22.43 29.32
CA GLU A 210 9.33 -23.79 29.55
C GLU A 210 7.84 -23.88 29.15
N GLY A 211 7.58 -23.95 27.85
CA GLY A 211 6.27 -24.27 27.28
C GLY A 211 5.42 -23.07 26.84
N THR A 212 4.12 -23.33 26.66
CA THR A 212 3.16 -22.33 26.20
C THR A 212 2.75 -21.41 27.35
N SER A 213 2.90 -20.11 27.13
CA SER A 213 2.41 -19.07 28.04
C SER A 213 1.01 -18.63 27.63
N VAL A 214 0.26 -18.00 28.54
CA VAL A 214 -1.07 -17.46 28.21
C VAL A 214 -1.09 -15.97 28.50
N LEU A 215 -1.13 -15.16 27.46
CA LEU A 215 -1.31 -13.71 27.58
C LEU A 215 -2.78 -13.41 27.84
N ARG A 216 -3.04 -12.50 28.78
CA ARG A 216 -4.39 -12.25 29.29
C ARG A 216 -4.72 -10.77 29.27
N CYS A 217 -5.98 -10.47 28.96
CA CYS A 217 -6.63 -9.19 29.19
C CYS A 217 -7.95 -9.51 29.92
N PRO A 218 -7.91 -9.63 31.27
CA PRO A 218 -9.05 -10.03 32.09
C PRO A 218 -10.29 -9.18 31.88
N SER A 219 -10.14 -7.85 31.76
CA SER A 219 -11.25 -6.91 31.55
C SER A 219 -12.11 -7.22 30.32
N ARG A 220 -11.51 -7.83 29.29
CA ARG A 220 -12.16 -8.23 28.02
C ARG A 220 -12.39 -9.73 27.92
N GLY A 221 -12.06 -10.51 28.96
CA GLY A 221 -12.18 -11.97 28.94
C GLY A 221 -11.27 -12.64 27.91
N VAL A 222 -10.16 -12.00 27.52
CA VAL A 222 -9.24 -12.51 26.49
C VAL A 222 -8.12 -13.32 27.13
N ALA A 223 -7.87 -14.51 26.58
CA ALA A 223 -6.73 -15.36 26.92
C ALA A 223 -6.19 -16.00 25.64
N VAL A 224 -4.93 -15.71 25.30
CA VAL A 224 -4.28 -16.18 24.08
C VAL A 224 -3.07 -17.03 24.45
N PRO A 225 -3.05 -18.34 24.10
CA PRO A 225 -1.84 -19.14 24.24
C PRO A 225 -0.80 -18.63 23.24
N VAL A 226 0.42 -18.42 23.73
CA VAL A 226 1.57 -18.00 22.92
C VAL A 226 2.80 -18.80 23.28
N LEU A 227 3.67 -18.99 22.30
CA LEU A 227 5.03 -19.47 22.52
C LEU A 227 5.95 -18.31 22.94
N TYR A 228 7.16 -18.64 23.39
CA TYR A 228 8.07 -17.69 24.03
C TYR A 228 8.28 -16.38 23.24
N PHE A 229 8.66 -16.50 21.97
CA PHE A 229 8.98 -15.34 21.12
C PHE A 229 7.76 -14.71 20.44
N GLU A 230 6.62 -15.38 20.42
CA GLU A 230 5.35 -14.84 19.89
C GLU A 230 4.83 -13.65 20.73
N MET A 231 5.39 -13.45 21.92
CA MET A 231 5.20 -12.20 22.68
C MET A 231 5.54 -10.95 21.84
N SER A 232 6.50 -11.04 20.93
CA SER A 232 6.90 -9.95 20.03
C SER A 232 5.72 -9.37 19.24
N GLU A 233 4.74 -10.21 18.89
CA GLU A 233 3.56 -9.83 18.10
C GLU A 233 2.32 -9.56 18.97
N ARG A 234 2.40 -9.88 20.25
CA ARG A 234 1.28 -9.91 21.20
C ARG A 234 1.53 -9.07 22.46
N TRP A 235 2.60 -8.27 22.45
CA TRP A 235 3.11 -7.50 23.59
C TRP A 235 2.06 -6.60 24.25
N TYR A 236 1.11 -6.06 23.48
CA TYR A 236 0.08 -5.15 23.98
C TYR A 236 -1.03 -5.86 24.77
N ILE A 237 -1.23 -7.18 24.58
CA ILE A 237 -2.29 -7.93 25.28
C ILE A 237 -2.14 -7.86 26.81
N PRO A 238 -1.00 -8.24 27.41
CA PRO A 238 -0.82 -8.15 28.86
C PRO A 238 -0.78 -6.71 29.39
N LEU A 239 -0.55 -5.72 28.51
CA LEU A 239 -0.51 -4.30 28.87
C LEU A 239 -1.88 -3.63 28.73
N ALA A 240 -2.87 -4.29 28.11
CA ALA A 240 -4.10 -3.64 27.67
C ALA A 240 -4.90 -2.99 28.81
N ASP A 241 -5.07 -3.73 29.93
CA ASP A 241 -5.85 -3.27 31.08
C ASP A 241 -5.22 -2.06 31.77
N GLY A 242 -3.89 -1.95 31.77
CA GLY A 242 -3.17 -0.88 32.45
C GLY A 242 -2.84 0.34 31.58
N TYR A 243 -2.65 0.13 30.27
CA TYR A 243 -2.01 1.13 29.41
C TYR A 243 -2.75 1.41 28.09
N PHE A 244 -3.77 0.62 27.73
CA PHE A 244 -4.52 0.78 26.48
C PHE A 244 -6.04 0.88 26.70
N ASP A 245 -6.49 1.33 27.88
CA ASP A 245 -7.92 1.41 28.22
C ASP A 245 -8.70 0.12 27.96
N SER A 246 -8.01 -1.04 28.05
CA SER A 246 -8.54 -2.36 27.70
C SER A 246 -9.01 -2.52 26.23
N ASP A 247 -8.62 -1.61 25.33
CA ASP A 247 -8.97 -1.66 23.91
C ASP A 247 -7.92 -2.40 23.06
N LEU A 248 -8.11 -3.70 22.94
CA LEU A 248 -7.27 -4.59 22.12
C LEU A 248 -7.43 -4.40 20.60
N TRP A 249 -8.38 -3.57 20.15
CA TRP A 249 -8.64 -3.31 18.73
C TRP A 249 -8.46 -1.84 18.36
N SER A 250 -7.78 -1.08 19.23
CA SER A 250 -7.55 0.33 19.00
C SER A 250 -6.90 0.57 17.64
N ARG A 251 -7.34 1.62 16.93
CA ARG A 251 -6.71 2.06 15.68
C ARG A 251 -5.24 2.41 15.87
N SER A 252 -4.79 2.73 17.08
CA SER A 252 -3.38 3.00 17.37
C SER A 252 -2.49 1.77 17.22
N LEU A 253 -3.02 0.56 17.45
CA LEU A 253 -2.30 -0.72 17.30
C LEU A 253 -2.15 -1.14 15.83
N ILE A 254 -2.77 -0.39 14.92
CA ILE A 254 -2.79 -0.65 13.48
C ILE A 254 -2.11 0.49 12.74
N SER A 255 -1.31 0.12 11.76
CA SER A 255 -0.67 1.05 10.85
C SER A 255 -1.69 1.91 10.10
N PRO A 256 -1.42 3.22 9.89
CA PRO A 256 -2.16 4.05 8.92
C PRO A 256 -2.10 3.55 7.48
N PHE A 257 -1.13 2.68 7.14
CA PHE A 257 -1.03 2.03 5.84
C PHE A 257 -1.94 0.79 5.73
N TYR A 258 -2.35 0.21 6.85
CA TYR A 258 -3.17 -0.99 6.90
C TYR A 258 -4.65 -0.63 7.06
N ARG A 259 -5.43 -0.77 5.99
CA ARG A 259 -6.87 -0.36 5.97
C ARG A 259 -7.86 -1.46 6.33
N ARG A 260 -7.47 -2.73 6.29
CA ARG A 260 -8.37 -3.88 6.52
C ARG A 260 -8.06 -4.57 7.84
N VAL A 261 -8.65 -4.07 8.92
CA VAL A 261 -8.77 -4.85 10.15
C VAL A 261 -10.24 -5.10 10.34
N THR A 262 -10.69 -6.28 9.89
CA THR A 262 -11.99 -6.80 10.30
C THR A 262 -11.75 -7.79 11.44
N PRO A 263 -12.72 -7.94 12.35
CA PRO A 263 -12.68 -8.98 13.37
C PRO A 263 -12.46 -10.39 12.78
N GLU A 264 -12.83 -10.64 11.51
CA GLU A 264 -12.56 -11.92 10.85
C GLU A 264 -11.07 -12.16 10.53
N ILE A 265 -10.30 -11.11 10.23
CA ILE A 265 -8.85 -11.19 9.93
C ILE A 265 -8.01 -11.11 11.21
N ALA A 266 -8.56 -10.49 12.26
CA ALA A 266 -7.90 -10.27 13.55
C ALA A 266 -8.77 -10.78 14.71
N PRO A 267 -9.03 -12.10 14.81
CA PRO A 267 -10.05 -12.67 15.70
C PRO A 267 -9.78 -12.42 17.18
N VAL A 268 -8.52 -12.22 17.57
CA VAL A 268 -8.14 -11.71 18.89
C VAL A 268 -6.89 -10.88 18.70
N GLY A 269 -6.96 -9.56 18.91
CA GLY A 269 -5.83 -8.65 18.94
C GLY A 269 -4.86 -8.82 17.75
N PHE A 270 -4.86 -7.87 16.82
CA PHE A 270 -3.83 -7.80 15.78
C PHE A 270 -3.10 -6.49 15.91
N THR A 271 -1.79 -6.51 15.72
CA THR A 271 -0.99 -5.31 15.64
C THR A 271 -0.04 -5.39 14.46
N THR A 272 0.23 -4.23 13.85
CA THR A 272 1.31 -4.06 12.88
C THR A 272 2.60 -3.56 13.55
N TYR A 273 2.63 -3.45 14.88
CA TYR A 273 3.78 -2.97 15.63
C TYR A 273 4.40 -4.10 16.43
N TYR A 274 5.64 -4.43 16.11
CA TYR A 274 6.34 -5.59 16.65
C TYR A 274 7.35 -5.14 17.68
N TYR A 275 7.30 -5.81 18.82
CA TYR A 275 8.21 -5.63 19.93
C TYR A 275 9.47 -6.48 19.70
N PRO A 276 10.68 -5.91 19.69
CA PRO A 276 11.90 -6.65 19.36
C PRO A 276 12.16 -7.82 20.31
N CYS A 277 12.43 -9.00 19.74
CA CYS A 277 12.80 -10.18 20.52
C CYS A 277 14.11 -9.98 21.29
N SER A 278 14.93 -8.98 20.92
CA SER A 278 16.12 -8.54 21.66
C SER A 278 15.87 -8.11 23.12
N PHE A 279 14.61 -7.88 23.52
CA PHE A 279 14.21 -7.65 24.90
C PHE A 279 13.71 -8.91 25.64
N LEU A 280 13.54 -10.01 24.92
CA LEU A 280 13.04 -11.29 25.46
C LEU A 280 14.16 -12.27 25.79
N ALA A 281 15.43 -11.94 25.55
CA ALA A 281 16.55 -12.79 25.98
C ALA A 281 17.76 -11.95 26.37
N SER A 282 18.69 -12.56 27.10
CA SER A 282 19.92 -11.89 27.48
C SER A 282 20.76 -11.49 26.25
N PRO A 283 21.53 -10.39 26.32
CA PRO A 283 22.45 -9.96 25.25
C PRO A 283 23.33 -11.07 24.66
N GLN A 284 23.74 -12.03 25.49
CA GLN A 284 24.62 -13.13 25.11
C GLN A 284 23.94 -14.15 24.21
N TYR A 285 22.61 -14.26 24.25
CA TYR A 285 21.86 -15.06 23.29
C TYR A 285 21.98 -14.48 21.87
N PHE A 286 22.12 -13.16 21.79
CA PHE A 286 22.23 -12.40 20.56
C PHE A 286 23.68 -12.15 20.15
N ALA A 287 24.63 -12.97 20.60
CA ALA A 287 25.98 -12.99 20.03
C ALA A 287 26.39 -14.43 19.70
N TYR A 288 26.97 -14.62 18.52
CA TYR A 288 27.29 -15.95 17.98
C TYR A 288 28.20 -16.75 18.90
N GLU A 289 29.19 -16.08 19.48
CA GLU A 289 30.25 -16.69 20.28
C GLU A 289 29.75 -17.11 21.67
N THR A 290 28.68 -16.48 22.15
CA THR A 290 28.18 -16.68 23.52
C THR A 290 26.83 -17.38 23.59
N ARG A 291 26.18 -17.62 22.44
CA ARG A 291 24.89 -18.31 22.37
C ARG A 291 25.03 -19.77 22.81
N ARG A 292 24.12 -20.22 23.68
CA ARG A 292 24.02 -21.61 24.14
C ARG A 292 22.62 -22.14 23.82
N LEU A 293 22.48 -23.42 23.49
CA LEU A 293 21.18 -24.10 23.29
C LEU A 293 21.20 -25.48 23.95
N PRO A 294 20.12 -25.94 24.62
CA PRO A 294 18.95 -25.16 25.07
C PRO A 294 19.39 -24.09 26.07
N THR A 295 18.74 -22.92 26.05
CA THR A 295 19.37 -21.74 26.63
C THR A 295 18.79 -21.32 27.97
N SER A 296 19.66 -21.23 28.98
CA SER A 296 19.41 -20.47 30.20
C SER A 296 19.45 -18.95 29.98
N GLN A 297 19.66 -18.51 28.74
CA GLN A 297 19.76 -17.10 28.35
C GLN A 297 18.40 -16.46 28.08
N PHE A 298 17.30 -17.23 28.10
CA PHE A 298 15.94 -16.73 27.97
C PHE A 298 15.48 -16.08 29.27
N ARG A 299 15.42 -14.75 29.27
CA ARG A 299 14.99 -13.92 30.37
C ARG A 299 14.59 -12.54 29.86
N GLY A 300 13.75 -11.84 30.60
CA GLY A 300 13.58 -10.41 30.44
C GLY A 300 14.89 -9.65 30.70
N VAL A 301 14.99 -8.47 30.11
CA VAL A 301 16.10 -7.52 30.30
C VAL A 301 15.58 -6.24 30.98
N SER A 302 16.49 -5.38 31.43
CA SER A 302 16.14 -4.08 32.03
C SER A 302 16.82 -2.90 31.33
N LEU A 303 16.26 -1.71 31.48
CA LEU A 303 16.75 -0.47 30.86
C LEU A 303 18.24 -0.18 31.13
N PRO A 304 18.79 -0.41 32.35
CA PRO A 304 20.21 -0.23 32.61
C PRO A 304 21.13 -1.15 31.80
N GLU A 305 20.62 -2.22 31.20
CA GLU A 305 21.41 -3.08 30.29
C GLU A 305 21.59 -2.45 28.90
N SER A 306 20.87 -1.37 28.56
CA SER A 306 20.99 -0.68 27.28
C SER A 306 22.24 0.20 27.22
N HIS A 307 22.98 0.08 26.12
CA HIS A 307 24.17 0.91 25.87
C HIS A 307 23.92 2.03 24.87
N PHE A 308 22.89 1.89 24.01
CA PHE A 308 22.61 2.82 22.92
C PHE A 308 21.12 3.19 22.85
N PRO A 309 20.53 3.86 23.86
CA PRO A 309 19.09 4.12 23.89
C PRO A 309 18.55 4.85 22.64
N SER A 310 19.30 5.83 22.11
CA SER A 310 18.91 6.57 20.90
C SER A 310 19.14 5.80 19.60
N GLN A 311 19.76 4.62 19.64
CA GLN A 311 19.99 3.79 18.45
C GLN A 311 19.37 2.40 18.60
N LYS A 312 18.65 2.14 19.69
CA LYS A 312 18.02 0.86 19.99
C LYS A 312 16.53 0.98 19.74
N VAL A 313 16.04 0.19 18.79
CA VAL A 313 14.63 0.16 18.44
C VAL A 313 13.87 -0.52 19.59
N LEU A 314 12.83 0.15 20.08
CA LEU A 314 11.92 -0.33 21.12
C LEU A 314 10.67 -0.98 20.52
N ILE A 315 10.20 -0.45 19.39
CA ILE A 315 9.03 -0.94 18.67
C ILE A 315 9.18 -0.61 17.19
N ALA A 316 8.90 -1.57 16.31
CA ALA A 316 9.00 -1.39 14.87
C ALA A 316 7.66 -1.62 14.20
N GLU A 317 7.32 -0.79 13.21
CA GLU A 317 6.14 -1.02 12.38
C GLU A 317 6.49 -1.99 11.25
N HIS A 318 5.73 -3.08 11.11
CA HIS A 318 5.85 -4.05 10.03
C HIS A 318 4.54 -4.15 9.27
N PHE A 319 4.66 -4.10 7.94
CA PHE A 319 3.53 -4.19 7.04
C PHE A 319 3.60 -5.52 6.30
N PHE A 320 2.55 -6.33 6.42
CA PHE A 320 2.35 -7.48 5.57
C PHE A 320 1.76 -7.00 4.24
N ASP A 321 2.34 -7.42 3.11
CA ASP A 321 1.85 -7.19 1.75
C ASP A 321 1.80 -5.73 1.24
N ILE A 322 2.53 -4.80 1.88
CA ILE A 322 2.63 -3.42 1.40
C ILE A 322 3.98 -3.20 0.69
N PRO A 323 4.00 -2.73 -0.57
CA PRO A 323 5.24 -2.43 -1.27
C PRO A 323 6.04 -1.35 -0.53
N PRO A 324 7.38 -1.32 -0.69
CA PRO A 324 8.24 -0.35 -0.04
C PRO A 324 7.75 1.09 -0.24
N LEU A 325 7.81 1.89 0.82
CA LEU A 325 7.44 3.29 0.78
C LEU A 325 8.32 4.01 -0.28
N PRO A 326 7.73 4.75 -1.24
CA PRO A 326 8.51 5.55 -2.19
C PRO A 326 9.61 6.38 -1.52
N GLY A 327 10.87 6.14 -1.91
CA GLY A 327 12.06 6.77 -1.33
C GLY A 327 12.78 5.94 -0.25
N TYR A 328 12.22 4.80 0.16
CA TYR A 328 12.78 3.91 1.18
C TYR A 328 13.05 2.52 0.61
N LYS A 329 14.03 1.83 1.19
CA LYS A 329 14.31 0.43 0.83
C LYS A 329 13.25 -0.49 1.41
N GLU A 330 13.14 -1.68 0.84
CA GLU A 330 12.25 -2.74 1.34
C GLU A 330 12.52 -3.14 2.78
N THR A 331 13.73 -2.89 3.29
CA THR A 331 14.12 -3.18 4.69
C THR A 331 13.95 -2.00 5.63
N ASP A 332 13.70 -0.79 5.13
CA ASP A 332 13.57 0.39 5.99
C ASP A 332 12.17 0.38 6.63
N ARG A 333 12.10 0.75 7.92
CA ARG A 333 10.85 0.70 8.69
C ARG A 333 10.69 1.93 9.58
N PRO A 334 9.47 2.46 9.75
CA PRO A 334 9.17 3.35 10.86
C PRO A 334 9.43 2.63 12.19
N CYS A 335 10.22 3.25 13.06
CA CYS A 335 10.61 2.70 14.36
C CYS A 335 10.46 3.75 15.46
N GLY A 336 10.10 3.29 16.66
CA GLY A 336 10.22 4.03 17.92
C GLY A 336 11.41 3.51 18.71
N PHE A 337 12.15 4.41 19.35
CA PHE A 337 13.43 4.12 20.01
C PHE A 337 13.33 4.22 21.53
N LEU A 338 14.33 3.65 22.24
CA LEU A 338 14.34 3.62 23.71
C LEU A 338 14.40 5.01 24.37
N ASP A 339 14.93 6.02 23.69
CA ASP A 339 14.92 7.41 24.18
C ASP A 339 13.60 8.15 23.91
N GLY A 340 12.61 7.48 23.30
CA GLY A 340 11.28 7.98 23.02
C GLY A 340 11.12 8.70 21.68
N HIS A 341 12.16 8.86 20.86
CA HIS A 341 11.98 9.40 19.51
C HIS A 341 11.44 8.33 18.54
N ALA A 342 11.00 8.77 17.36
CA ALA A 342 10.60 7.88 16.28
C ALA A 342 11.03 8.47 14.94
N GLU A 343 11.52 7.60 14.06
CA GLU A 343 11.95 7.94 12.71
C GLU A 343 11.79 6.74 11.76
N VAL A 344 12.00 6.96 10.47
CA VAL A 344 12.12 5.85 9.51
C VAL A 344 13.57 5.39 9.52
N ALA A 345 13.81 4.28 10.21
CA ALA A 345 15.12 3.72 10.42
C ALA A 345 15.63 3.01 9.16
N VAL A 346 16.93 3.19 8.88
CA VAL A 346 17.61 2.52 7.76
C VAL A 346 18.23 1.23 8.25
N TYR A 347 17.84 0.11 7.65
CA TYR A 347 18.32 -1.19 8.10
C TYR A 347 19.73 -1.51 7.59
N ARG A 348 20.55 -2.07 8.48
CA ARG A 348 21.92 -2.54 8.19
C ARG A 348 22.04 -3.99 8.65
N SER A 349 22.21 -4.91 7.70
CA SER A 349 22.35 -6.34 8.02
C SER A 349 23.55 -6.66 8.91
N ALA A 350 24.60 -5.83 8.90
CA ALA A 350 25.77 -6.00 9.77
C ALA A 350 25.47 -5.78 11.27
N LEU A 351 24.36 -5.10 11.60
CA LEU A 351 23.91 -4.88 12.98
C LEU A 351 22.88 -5.93 13.42
N ALA A 352 22.36 -6.71 12.48
CA ALA A 352 21.45 -7.80 12.76
C ALA A 352 22.22 -9.11 12.90
N MET A 353 21.72 -9.99 13.76
CA MET A 353 22.19 -11.36 13.73
C MET A 353 21.50 -12.09 12.56
N GLY A 354 22.27 -12.55 11.57
CA GLY A 354 21.74 -13.17 10.35
C GLY A 354 21.26 -14.62 10.53
N SER A 355 20.41 -15.07 9.61
CA SER A 355 19.89 -16.45 9.52
C SER A 355 20.85 -17.47 8.91
N ALA A 356 21.96 -17.02 8.32
CA ALA A 356 22.91 -17.87 7.58
C ALA A 356 23.61 -18.94 8.45
N ASP A 357 23.59 -18.78 9.77
CA ASP A 357 24.40 -19.57 10.69
C ASP A 357 23.57 -20.58 11.53
N GLY A 358 22.38 -20.94 11.05
CA GLY A 358 21.57 -22.01 11.64
C GLY A 358 20.66 -21.61 12.80
N ASP A 359 20.35 -20.31 12.97
CA ASP A 359 19.27 -19.84 13.84
C ASP A 359 17.92 -20.15 13.15
N PRO A 360 17.15 -21.16 13.61
CA PRO A 360 15.94 -21.53 12.92
C PRO A 360 14.87 -20.47 13.19
N ARG A 361 14.16 -20.03 12.13
CA ARG A 361 13.01 -19.11 12.23
C ARG A 361 11.97 -19.57 13.26
N VAL A 362 11.92 -20.88 13.53
CA VAL A 362 11.09 -21.48 14.56
C VAL A 362 11.99 -22.36 15.41
N ILE A 363 12.19 -21.97 16.67
CA ILE A 363 12.83 -22.84 17.64
C ILE A 363 11.69 -23.56 18.33
N PHE A 364 11.33 -24.79 17.92
CA PHE A 364 10.34 -25.56 18.67
C PHE A 364 10.90 -25.93 20.06
N PRO A 365 10.16 -25.76 21.17
CA PRO A 365 8.75 -25.35 21.30
C PRO A 365 8.52 -23.84 21.60
N LEU A 366 9.52 -22.99 21.37
CA LEU A 366 9.56 -21.56 21.76
C LEU A 366 8.95 -20.60 20.73
N GLY A 367 8.54 -21.12 19.57
CA GLY A 367 7.83 -20.37 18.53
C GLY A 367 8.73 -19.62 17.55
N GLY A 368 8.11 -18.74 16.77
CA GLY A 368 8.77 -17.94 15.75
C GLY A 368 9.73 -16.92 16.36
N HIS A 369 10.99 -17.00 15.98
CA HIS A 369 12.05 -16.05 16.29
C HIS A 369 12.57 -15.55 14.95
N PHE A 370 12.58 -14.24 14.66
CA PHE A 370 12.72 -13.71 13.30
C PHE A 370 14.12 -13.15 13.00
N PRO A 371 15.13 -13.98 12.65
CA PRO A 371 16.53 -13.55 12.49
C PRO A 371 16.87 -12.99 11.11
N ASP A 372 15.91 -12.70 10.24
CA ASP A 372 16.20 -12.30 8.86
C ASP A 372 15.58 -10.97 8.44
N GLN A 373 15.89 -10.59 7.21
CA GLN A 373 15.50 -9.31 6.61
C GLN A 373 13.99 -9.12 6.45
N GLN A 374 13.18 -10.16 6.67
CA GLN A 374 11.73 -10.04 6.63
C GLN A 374 11.21 -9.17 7.79
N PHE A 375 11.88 -9.23 8.94
CA PHE A 375 11.57 -8.43 10.13
C PHE A 375 12.82 -7.71 10.66
N PRO A 376 13.28 -6.66 9.96
CA PRO A 376 14.45 -5.89 10.40
C PRO A 376 14.20 -5.25 11.78
N PHE A 377 15.28 -4.98 12.51
CA PHE A 377 15.28 -4.33 13.84
C PHE A 377 14.73 -5.16 15.02
N LEU A 378 14.17 -6.36 14.79
CA LEU A 378 13.71 -7.21 15.90
C LEU A 378 14.85 -8.01 16.56
N HIS A 379 15.81 -8.47 15.74
CA HIS A 379 16.87 -9.42 16.11
C HIS A 379 18.29 -8.80 15.99
N THR A 380 18.60 -7.90 16.93
CA THR A 380 19.85 -7.11 16.97
C THR A 380 21.02 -7.92 17.51
N LEU A 381 22.21 -7.80 16.91
CA LEU A 381 23.45 -8.34 17.46
C LEU A 381 23.71 -7.73 18.85
N HIS A 382 24.09 -8.55 19.82
CA HIS A 382 24.22 -8.23 21.25
C HIS A 382 22.92 -7.78 21.93
N GLY A 383 21.75 -7.97 21.32
CA GLY A 383 20.44 -7.78 21.95
C GLY A 383 20.20 -6.34 22.36
N ILE A 384 19.77 -6.11 23.61
CA ILE A 384 19.58 -4.76 24.17
C ILE A 384 20.89 -3.94 24.26
N ARG A 385 22.06 -4.59 24.31
CA ARG A 385 23.36 -3.91 24.32
C ARG A 385 23.83 -3.49 22.93
N GLY A 386 23.18 -3.99 21.88
CA GLY A 386 23.44 -3.64 20.50
C GLY A 386 22.74 -2.34 20.09
N ARG A 387 23.16 -1.81 18.94
CA ARG A 387 22.47 -0.72 18.24
C ARG A 387 21.82 -1.27 16.97
N ASP A 388 20.66 -0.75 16.64
CA ASP A 388 19.86 -1.10 15.48
C ASP A 388 20.15 -0.18 14.28
N ILE A 389 20.67 1.03 14.55
CA ILE A 389 21.11 2.03 13.59
C ILE A 389 22.54 2.52 13.88
N GLU A 390 23.18 3.20 12.92
CA GLU A 390 24.57 3.67 13.00
C GLU A 390 24.77 4.96 13.79
#